data_AF-A0A6N7YR39-F1
#
_entry.id   AF-A0A6N7YR39-F1
#
_cell.length_a   1.000
_cell.length_b   1.000
_cell.length_c   1.000
_cell.angle_alpha   90.00
_cell.angle_beta   90.00
_cell.angle_gamma   90.00
#
_symmetry.space_group_name_H-M   'P 1'
#
loop_
_entity.id
_entity.type
_entity.pdbx_description
1 polymer ?
#
loop_
_entity_poly.entity_id
_entity_poly.type
_entity_poly.pdbx_seq_one_letter_code
_entity_poly.pdbx_strand_id
1 'polypeptide(L)'
;MKITGRTDEAVDSVVWEDDYFATASIQRFLRRLAQTERDEQFLFRESEYDCAFRQIDIERERLARTGESPAALAFAEQVRDEVWRGHDCVGGHDIDGAANAWQVILRLLEHRPPAFGAPW
;
A
#
# COMPACT_ATOMS: atom_id res chain seq x y z
N MET A 1 21.60 -14.96 -1.60
CA MET A 1 21.31 -13.82 -0.72
C MET A 1 20.03 -14.17 0.05
N LYS A 2 20.11 -14.35 1.37
CA LYS A 2 18.94 -14.69 2.20
C LYS A 2 18.21 -13.37 2.48
N ILE A 3 17.06 -13.13 1.84
CA ILE A 3 16.20 -12.01 2.22
C ILE A 3 15.55 -12.42 3.55
N THR A 4 16.20 -12.08 4.66
CA THR A 4 15.66 -12.26 6.00
C THR A 4 15.07 -10.93 6.45
N GLY A 5 13.75 -10.88 6.57
CA GLY A 5 13.05 -9.69 7.04
C GLY A 5 11.54 -9.82 6.89
N ARG A 6 10.93 -10.87 7.44
CA ARG A 6 9.52 -10.80 7.84
C ARG A 6 9.55 -10.35 9.30
N THR A 7 9.53 -9.04 9.50
CA THR A 7 9.27 -8.42 10.79
C THR A 7 8.02 -7.60 10.60
N ASP A 8 7.11 -7.68 11.55
CA ASP A 8 5.80 -7.04 11.54
C ASP A 8 5.83 -5.61 12.11
N GLU A 9 6.95 -5.18 12.71
CA GLU A 9 6.95 -3.99 13.58
C GLU A 9 8.18 -3.08 13.50
N ALA A 10 9.27 -3.42 12.80
CA ALA A 10 10.51 -2.62 12.85
C ALA A 10 10.63 -1.56 11.73
N VAL A 11 10.88 -0.31 12.12
CA VAL A 11 11.14 0.83 11.20
C VAL A 11 12.46 0.68 10.41
N ASP A 12 13.44 0.00 11.00
CA ASP A 12 14.79 -0.22 10.44
C ASP A 12 14.86 -1.42 9.46
N SER A 13 13.71 -1.83 8.92
CA SER A 13 13.63 -2.97 8.01
C SER A 13 12.46 -2.84 7.04
N VAL A 14 12.55 -3.57 5.94
CA VAL A 14 11.39 -3.81 5.07
C VAL A 14 10.44 -4.78 5.77
N VAL A 15 9.19 -4.38 5.93
CA VAL A 15 8.10 -5.24 6.43
C VAL A 15 7.26 -5.69 5.25
N TRP A 16 7.09 -7.00 5.04
CA TRP A 16 6.21 -7.54 3.99
C TRP A 16 4.86 -7.94 4.58
N GLU A 17 3.80 -7.21 4.22
CA GLU A 17 2.43 -7.54 4.62
C GLU A 17 1.78 -8.47 3.60
N ASP A 18 1.03 -9.47 4.08
CA ASP A 18 0.28 -10.38 3.20
C ASP A 18 -0.88 -9.66 2.48
N ASP A 19 -1.42 -8.61 3.12
CA ASP A 19 -2.43 -7.69 2.57
C ASP A 19 -2.15 -6.27 3.09
N TYR A 20 -1.63 -5.40 2.24
CA TYR A 20 -1.39 -3.99 2.56
C TYR A 20 -2.68 -3.17 2.65
N PHE A 21 -3.78 -3.64 2.08
CA PHE A 21 -5.06 -2.93 2.05
C PHE A 21 -5.97 -3.34 3.22
N ALA A 22 -5.53 -4.25 4.09
CA ALA A 22 -6.16 -4.44 5.40
C ALA A 22 -5.91 -3.22 6.29
N THR A 23 -6.97 -2.73 6.97
CA THR A 23 -6.90 -1.56 7.87
C THR A 23 -5.76 -1.67 8.88
N ALA A 24 -5.56 -2.86 9.47
CA ALA A 24 -4.50 -3.08 10.45
C ALA A 24 -3.09 -2.96 9.85
N SER A 25 -2.89 -3.42 8.61
CA SER A 25 -1.62 -3.31 7.88
C SER A 25 -1.31 -1.85 7.56
N ILE A 26 -2.30 -1.09 7.07
CA ILE A 26 -2.12 0.35 6.82
C ILE A 26 -1.78 1.09 8.12
N GLN A 27 -2.45 0.78 9.23
CA GLN A 27 -2.13 1.38 10.52
C GLN A 27 -0.70 1.05 11.00
N ARG A 28 -0.24 -0.19 10.81
CA ARG A 28 1.17 -0.55 11.09
C ARG A 28 2.14 0.23 10.20
N PHE A 29 1.84 0.34 8.90
CA PHE A 29 2.66 1.11 7.96
C PHE A 29 2.75 2.58 8.36
N LEU A 30 1.61 3.21 8.65
CA LEU A 30 1.55 4.61 9.10
C LEU A 30 2.37 4.86 10.36
N ARG A 31 2.39 3.91 11.32
CA ARG A 31 3.26 4.01 12.51
C ARG A 31 4.74 3.99 12.14
N ARG A 32 5.16 3.11 11.22
CA ARG A 32 6.55 3.05 10.74
C ARG A 32 6.94 4.29 9.95
N LEU A 33 6.04 4.79 9.11
CA LEU A 33 6.24 6.01 8.34
C LEU A 33 6.49 7.21 9.26
N ALA A 34 5.71 7.35 10.34
CA ALA A 34 5.89 8.41 11.34
C ALA A 34 7.19 8.30 12.16
N GLN A 35 7.85 7.13 12.16
CA GLN A 35 9.13 6.86 12.84
C GLN A 35 10.33 6.94 11.89
N THR A 36 10.10 7.25 10.61
CA THR A 36 11.15 7.33 9.59
C THR A 36 11.93 8.64 9.78
N GLU A 37 13.23 8.55 10.01
CA GLU A 37 14.13 9.68 10.30
C GLU A 37 15.40 9.68 9.44
N ARG A 38 15.81 8.52 8.90
CA ARG A 38 17.08 8.34 8.19
C ARG A 38 16.83 7.95 6.74
N ASP A 39 17.67 8.43 5.82
CA ASP A 39 17.58 8.16 4.38
C ASP A 39 17.44 6.65 4.05
N GLU A 40 18.18 5.79 4.76
CA GLU A 40 18.09 4.33 4.58
C GLU A 40 16.68 3.78 4.88
N GLN A 41 15.97 4.37 5.86
CA GLN A 41 14.62 3.94 6.21
C GLN A 41 13.60 4.33 5.13
N PHE A 42 13.83 5.41 4.38
CA PHE A 42 13.00 5.77 3.22
C PHE A 42 13.08 4.71 2.13
N LEU A 43 14.26 4.14 1.86
CA LEU A 43 14.42 3.01 0.92
C LEU A 43 13.60 1.79 1.37
N PHE A 44 13.47 1.56 2.68
CA PHE A 44 12.59 0.50 3.18
C PHE A 44 11.12 0.84 2.97
N ARG A 45 10.72 2.10 3.17
CA ARG A 45 9.35 2.55 2.89
C ARG A 45 9.02 2.40 1.39
N GLU A 46 9.93 2.75 0.48
CA GLU A 46 9.77 2.56 -0.98
C GLU A 46 9.52 1.08 -1.31
N SER A 47 10.32 0.18 -0.73
CA SER A 47 10.16 -1.28 -0.94
C SER A 47 8.78 -1.80 -0.47
N GLU A 48 8.19 -1.20 0.56
CA GLU A 48 6.85 -1.55 1.02
C GLU A 48 5.75 -0.99 0.11
N TYR A 49 5.95 0.20 -0.45
CA TYR A 49 5.10 0.74 -1.51
C TYR A 49 5.14 -0.13 -2.78
N ASP A 50 6.30 -0.63 -3.18
CA ASP A 50 6.44 -1.58 -4.29
C ASP A 50 5.59 -2.85 -4.07
N CYS A 51 5.51 -3.31 -2.81
CA CYS A 51 4.66 -4.44 -2.47
C CYS A 51 3.17 -4.11 -2.62
N ALA A 52 2.75 -2.96 -2.08
CA ALA A 52 1.38 -2.47 -2.22
C ALA A 52 0.99 -2.30 -3.70
N PHE A 53 1.91 -1.78 -4.54
CA PHE A 53 1.75 -1.69 -5.98
C PHE A 53 1.49 -3.04 -6.64
N ARG A 54 2.34 -4.02 -6.33
CA ARG A 54 2.15 -5.37 -6.87
C ARG A 54 0.79 -5.95 -6.47
N GLN A 55 0.37 -5.77 -5.22
CA GLN A 55 -0.92 -6.29 -4.74
C GLN A 55 -2.10 -5.61 -5.45
N ILE A 56 -2.09 -4.29 -5.64
CA ILE A 56 -3.18 -3.60 -6.35
C ILE A 56 -3.20 -3.93 -7.84
N ASP A 57 -2.04 -4.13 -8.48
CA ASP A 57 -1.99 -4.54 -9.89
C ASP A 57 -2.52 -5.97 -10.08
N ILE A 58 -2.24 -6.89 -9.16
CA ILE A 58 -2.83 -8.24 -9.16
C ILE A 58 -4.36 -8.17 -9.02
N GLU A 59 -4.85 -7.32 -8.12
CA GLU A 59 -6.30 -7.15 -7.92
C GLU A 59 -6.98 -6.54 -9.15
N ARG A 60 -6.36 -5.54 -9.80
CA ARG A 60 -6.82 -4.97 -11.07
C ARG A 60 -6.90 -6.04 -12.17
N GLU A 61 -5.87 -6.86 -12.30
CA GLU A 61 -5.85 -7.96 -13.27
C GLU A 61 -6.93 -9.00 -12.97
N ARG A 62 -7.15 -9.34 -11.70
CA ARG A 62 -8.22 -10.25 -11.29
C ARG A 62 -9.59 -9.69 -11.70
N LEU A 63 -9.90 -8.46 -11.29
CA LEU A 63 -11.16 -7.77 -11.61
C LEU A 63 -11.41 -7.72 -13.13
N ALA A 64 -10.37 -7.43 -13.91
CA ALA A 64 -10.45 -7.39 -15.36
C ALA A 64 -10.75 -8.77 -15.96
N ARG A 65 -10.11 -9.83 -15.46
CA ARG A 65 -10.31 -11.21 -15.95
C ARG A 65 -11.68 -11.78 -15.59
N THR A 66 -12.21 -11.45 -14.41
CA THR A 66 -13.52 -11.94 -13.95
C THR A 66 -14.69 -11.16 -14.54
N GLY A 67 -14.44 -10.10 -15.32
CA GLY A 67 -15.48 -9.26 -15.91
C GLY A 67 -16.26 -8.46 -14.86
N GLU A 68 -15.60 -8.09 -13.76
CA GLU A 68 -16.21 -7.34 -12.67
C GLU A 68 -16.61 -5.93 -13.10
N SER A 69 -17.49 -5.31 -12.31
CA SER A 69 -18.11 -4.04 -12.69
C SER A 69 -17.07 -2.95 -13.00
N PRO A 70 -17.35 -2.04 -13.97
CA PRO A 70 -16.49 -0.88 -14.24
C PRO A 70 -16.19 -0.03 -13.00
N ALA A 71 -17.10 -0.02 -12.02
CA ALA A 71 -16.91 0.67 -10.75
C ALA A 71 -15.80 0.05 -9.89
N ALA A 72 -15.66 -1.28 -9.87
CA ALA A 72 -14.59 -1.96 -9.14
C ALA A 72 -13.22 -1.72 -9.78
N LEU A 73 -13.14 -1.72 -11.11
CA LEU A 73 -11.91 -1.36 -11.83
C LEU A 73 -11.51 0.10 -11.60
N ALA A 74 -12.47 1.03 -11.68
CA ALA A 74 -12.23 2.44 -11.41
C ALA A 74 -11.78 2.67 -9.95
N PHE A 75 -12.38 1.95 -8.99
CA PHE A 75 -11.95 1.98 -7.60
C PHE A 75 -10.52 1.48 -7.42
N ALA A 76 -10.17 0.36 -8.04
CA ALA A 76 -8.81 -0.19 -7.96
C ALA A 76 -7.77 0.75 -8.61
N GLU A 77 -8.14 1.45 -9.69
CA GLU A 77 -7.31 2.51 -10.28
C GLU A 77 -7.09 3.67 -9.30
N GLN A 78 -8.16 4.14 -8.66
CA GLN A 78 -8.06 5.22 -7.69
C GLN A 78 -7.16 4.87 -6.50
N VAL A 79 -7.26 3.64 -5.99
CA VAL A 79 -6.37 3.15 -4.92
C VAL A 79 -4.92 3.10 -5.43
N ARG A 80 -4.70 2.60 -6.65
CA ARG A 80 -3.37 2.55 -7.26
C ARG A 80 -2.74 3.94 -7.44
N ASP A 81 -3.52 4.93 -7.86
CA ASP A 81 -3.06 6.31 -8.01
C ASP A 81 -2.60 6.91 -6.67
N GLU A 82 -3.31 6.61 -5.58
CA GLU A 82 -2.90 7.04 -4.24
C GLU A 82 -1.66 6.28 -3.73
N VAL A 83 -1.51 4.99 -4.05
CA VAL A 83 -0.26 4.25 -3.77
C VAL A 83 0.91 4.91 -4.51
N TRP A 84 0.72 5.30 -5.78
CA TRP A 84 1.72 6.02 -6.56
C TRP A 84 2.09 7.38 -5.96
N ARG A 85 1.08 8.18 -5.61
CA ARG A 85 1.31 9.47 -4.97
C ARG A 85 2.10 9.31 -3.66
N GLY A 86 1.75 8.32 -2.86
CA GLY A 86 2.47 8.04 -1.62
C GLY A 86 3.92 7.60 -1.85
N HIS A 87 4.16 6.76 -2.86
CA HIS A 87 5.50 6.34 -3.25
C HIS A 87 6.37 7.54 -3.68
N ASP A 88 5.84 8.43 -4.54
CA ASP A 88 6.55 9.64 -4.96
C ASP A 88 6.88 10.57 -3.76
N CYS A 89 5.96 10.68 -2.79
CA CYS A 89 6.21 11.40 -1.55
C CYS A 89 7.36 10.78 -0.74
N VAL A 90 7.42 9.44 -0.61
CA VAL A 90 8.54 8.77 0.06
C VAL A 90 9.85 9.04 -0.67
N GLY A 91 9.89 8.95 -2.00
CA GLY A 91 11.10 9.26 -2.79
C GLY A 91 11.53 10.73 -2.70
N GLY A 92 10.58 11.63 -2.41
CA GLY A 92 10.84 13.03 -2.08
C GLY A 92 11.11 13.31 -0.60
N HIS A 93 11.18 12.27 0.25
CA HIS A 93 11.30 12.35 1.71
C HIS A 93 10.18 13.16 2.41
N ASP A 94 9.00 13.20 1.79
CA ASP A 94 7.78 13.85 2.30
C ASP A 94 6.91 12.83 3.07
N ILE A 95 7.19 12.69 4.36
CA ILE A 95 6.46 11.79 5.27
C ILE A 95 4.98 12.15 5.36
N ASP A 96 4.65 13.44 5.44
CA ASP A 96 3.27 13.91 5.62
C ASP A 96 2.44 13.64 4.36
N GLY A 97 2.99 13.88 3.17
CA GLY A 97 2.35 13.58 1.91
C GLY A 97 2.10 12.08 1.71
N ALA A 98 3.09 11.25 2.07
CA ALA A 98 2.98 9.79 2.05
C ALA A 98 1.93 9.28 3.05
N ALA A 99 1.89 9.83 4.27
CA ALA A 99 0.92 9.47 5.29
C ALA A 99 -0.50 9.85 4.86
N ASN A 100 -0.67 11.04 4.27
CA ASN A 100 -1.95 11.49 3.74
C ASN A 100 -2.46 10.56 2.62
N ALA A 101 -1.58 10.02 1.76
CA ALA A 101 -1.97 9.02 0.75
C ALA A 101 -2.58 7.76 1.36
N TRP A 102 -1.93 7.18 2.38
CA TRP A 102 -2.50 6.03 3.08
C TRP A 102 -3.79 6.33 3.83
N GLN A 103 -3.95 7.56 4.35
CA GLN A 103 -5.23 7.98 4.94
C GLN A 103 -6.35 8.12 3.90
N VAL A 104 -6.05 8.60 2.69
CA VAL A 104 -7.01 8.61 1.58
C VAL A 104 -7.39 7.16 1.22
N ILE A 105 -6.41 6.27 1.06
CA ILE A 105 -6.66 4.84 0.78
C ILE A 105 -7.57 4.22 1.84
N LEU A 106 -7.31 4.47 3.14
CA LEU A 106 -8.18 3.99 4.23
C LEU A 106 -9.63 4.45 4.05
N ARG A 107 -9.86 5.73 3.76
CA ARG A 107 -11.22 6.28 3.52
C ARG A 107 -11.89 5.70 2.28
N LEU A 108 -11.12 5.41 1.23
CA LEU A 108 -11.63 4.73 0.03
C LEU A 108 -12.09 3.31 0.39
N LEU A 109 -11.28 2.58 1.16
CA LEU A 109 -11.56 1.20 1.53
C LEU A 109 -12.82 1.04 2.41
N GLU A 110 -13.21 2.06 3.17
CA GLU A 110 -14.50 2.10 3.90
C GLU A 110 -15.72 2.01 2.96
N HIS A 111 -15.55 2.44 1.71
CA HIS A 111 -16.61 2.50 0.69
C HIS A 111 -16.32 1.56 -0.48
N ARG A 112 -15.48 0.53 -0.26
CA ARG A 112 -15.03 -0.35 -1.34
C ARG A 112 -16.20 -1.10 -1.99
N PRO A 113 -16.19 -1.25 -3.32
CA PRO A 113 -17.12 -2.14 -4.00
C PRO A 113 -17.01 -3.58 -3.47
N PRO A 114 -18.12 -4.35 -3.37
CA PRO A 114 -18.09 -5.72 -2.84
C PRO A 114 -17.14 -6.67 -3.59
N ALA A 115 -16.92 -6.40 -4.88
CA ALA A 115 -16.01 -7.16 -5.72
C ALA A 115 -14.54 -6.97 -5.37
N PHE A 116 -14.16 -5.84 -4.75
CA PHE A 116 -12.77 -5.52 -4.44
C PHE A 116 -12.29 -6.27 -3.19
N GLY A 117 -11.19 -7.01 -3.31
CA GLY A 117 -10.60 -7.82 -2.25
C GLY A 117 -11.42 -9.07 -1.88
N ALA A 118 -12.31 -9.52 -2.78
CA ALA A 118 -13.03 -10.77 -2.59
C ALA A 118 -12.06 -11.97 -2.65
N PRO A 119 -12.23 -12.98 -1.78
CA PRO A 119 -11.39 -14.18 -1.81
C PRO A 119 -11.52 -14.92 -3.15
N TRP A 120 -10.38 -15.44 -3.63
CA TRP A 120 -10.22 -16.19 -4.88
C TRP A 120 -10.81 -17.60 -4.85
#